data_AF-A0A354DKN1-F1
#
_entry.id   AF-A0A354DKN1-F1
#
_cell.length_a   1.000
_cell.length_b   1.000
_cell.length_c   1.000
_cell.angle_alpha   90.00
_cell.angle_beta   90.00
_cell.angle_gamma   90.00
#
_symmetry.space_group_name_H-M   'P 1'
#
loop_
_entity.id
_entity.type
_entity.pdbx_description
1 polymer ?
#
loop_
_entity_poly.entity_id
_entity_poly.type
_entity_poly.pdbx_seq_one_letter_code
_entity_poly.pdbx_strand_id
1 'polypeptide(L)'
;MNLVTRAVSGPLDIRGDHSDLYYGLNIGWPIICARDPQAVYDMNVMALRLAEHKDVRLPVIVAYDGFFTSHQKRRVNYFSDRKTVQDFVGELPTGYVNALDPQNPVSIGPHMNDPDLINNHYQLSNAMYNAHDVFAEISAEYEKISGRKYEILDSYRMEDAEVAVFLLNSAAETAKDAADKLREKGLRLQRHRRSAARHPPRLL
;
A
#
# COMPACT_ATOMS: atom_id res chain seq x y z
N MET A 1 5.54 7.90 -1.04
CA MET A 1 4.93 8.97 -0.24
C MET A 1 4.30 8.36 1.01
N ASN A 2 4.56 8.91 2.19
CA ASN A 2 3.83 8.53 3.40
C ASN A 2 2.60 9.42 3.54
N LEU A 3 1.41 8.81 3.63
CA LEU A 3 0.16 9.50 3.90
C LEU A 3 -0.30 9.16 5.32
N VAL A 4 -0.05 10.08 6.24
CA VAL A 4 -0.65 10.05 7.58
C VAL A 4 -2.06 10.59 7.43
N THR A 5 -3.05 9.69 7.40
CA THR A 5 -4.40 10.07 7.01
C THR A 5 -5.05 10.98 8.05
N ARG A 6 -5.75 12.02 7.60
CA ARG A 6 -6.45 13.00 8.43
C ARG A 6 -7.72 13.50 7.76
N ALA A 7 -8.58 14.08 8.59
CA ALA A 7 -9.78 14.77 8.15
C ALA A 7 -9.47 15.92 7.18
N VAL A 8 -10.17 15.93 6.04
CA VAL A 8 -10.28 17.04 5.10
C VAL A 8 -11.59 17.75 5.43
N SER A 9 -11.51 18.79 6.26
CA SER A 9 -12.70 19.43 6.81
C SER A 9 -12.59 20.95 6.95
N GLY A 10 -13.76 21.60 6.92
CA GLY A 10 -14.05 22.87 7.58
C GLY A 10 -15.17 22.65 8.61
N PRO A 11 -14.98 22.94 9.91
CA PRO A 11 -13.77 23.49 10.54
C PRO A 11 -12.59 22.51 10.53
N LEU A 12 -11.38 23.04 10.75
CA LEU A 12 -10.14 22.26 10.83
C LEU A 12 -10.27 21.14 11.87
N ASP A 13 -10.10 19.89 11.43
CA ASP A 13 -9.81 18.77 12.31
C ASP A 13 -8.47 18.14 11.91
N ILE A 14 -7.59 17.97 12.90
CA ILE A 14 -6.28 17.37 12.71
C ILE A 14 -6.32 15.84 12.87
N ARG A 15 -7.43 15.29 13.40
CA ARG A 15 -7.58 13.88 13.76
C ARG A 15 -7.67 12.99 12.52
N GLY A 16 -7.40 11.71 12.74
CA GLY A 16 -7.37 10.69 11.70
C GLY A 16 -8.76 10.27 11.22
N ASP A 17 -8.99 10.38 9.92
CA ASP A 17 -9.96 9.62 9.14
C ASP A 17 -9.34 9.30 7.76
N HIS A 18 -10.10 8.79 6.78
CA HIS A 18 -9.58 8.45 5.44
C HIS A 18 -10.02 9.43 4.34
N SER A 19 -10.56 10.60 4.68
CA SER A 19 -11.07 11.57 3.69
C SER A 19 -9.97 12.06 2.74
N ASP A 20 -8.76 12.34 3.23
CA ASP A 20 -7.60 12.68 2.37
C ASP A 20 -7.17 11.52 1.47
N LEU A 21 -7.16 10.30 2.01
CA LEU A 21 -6.89 9.08 1.26
C LEU A 21 -7.92 8.86 0.13
N TYR A 22 -9.20 9.17 0.37
CA TYR A 22 -10.25 9.07 -0.65
C TYR A 22 -9.98 9.99 -1.85
N TYR A 23 -9.46 11.20 -1.64
CA TYR A 23 -9.04 12.08 -2.73
C TYR A 23 -7.87 11.49 -3.55
N GLY A 24 -7.03 10.65 -2.93
CA GLY A 24 -5.90 10.01 -3.57
C GLY A 24 -6.23 8.82 -4.48
N LEU A 25 -7.44 8.25 -4.39
CA LEU A 25 -7.78 6.99 -5.06
C LEU A 25 -7.66 7.03 -6.59
N ASN A 26 -7.83 8.20 -7.20
CA ASN A 26 -7.82 8.39 -8.65
C ASN A 26 -6.52 8.98 -9.20
N ILE A 27 -5.49 9.16 -8.37
CA ILE A 27 -4.20 9.74 -8.79
C ILE A 27 -3.39 8.77 -9.68
N GLY A 28 -3.73 7.48 -9.68
CA GLY A 28 -3.03 6.46 -10.47
C GLY A 28 -1.77 5.93 -9.78
N TRP A 29 -1.71 5.99 -8.46
CA TRP A 29 -0.57 5.50 -7.66
C TRP A 29 -0.98 4.25 -6.89
N PRO A 30 -0.11 3.22 -6.78
CA PRO A 30 -0.36 2.12 -5.85
C PRO A 30 -0.46 2.65 -4.42
N ILE A 31 -1.50 2.25 -3.70
CA ILE A 31 -1.75 2.63 -2.31
C ILE A 31 -1.69 1.36 -1.48
N ILE A 32 -0.72 1.30 -0.56
CA ILE A 32 -0.57 0.22 0.40
C ILE A 32 -0.91 0.69 1.83
N CYS A 33 -1.68 -0.12 2.53
CA CYS A 33 -2.33 0.24 3.80
C CYS A 33 -1.66 -0.43 5.00
N ALA A 34 -1.05 0.36 5.89
CA ALA A 34 -0.38 -0.11 7.10
C ALA A 34 -1.29 0.02 8.32
N ARG A 35 -1.52 -1.11 8.99
CA ARG A 35 -2.50 -1.25 10.10
C ARG A 35 -1.95 -0.87 11.48
N ASP A 36 -0.63 -0.88 11.64
CA ASP A 36 0.05 -0.71 12.91
C ASP A 36 1.47 -0.15 12.65
N PRO A 37 2.18 0.35 13.69
CA PRO A 37 3.51 0.91 13.51
C PRO A 37 4.55 -0.07 12.94
N GLN A 38 4.41 -1.38 13.18
CA GLN A 38 5.29 -2.39 12.60
C GLN A 38 5.10 -2.46 11.08
N ALA A 39 3.84 -2.52 10.63
CA ALA A 39 3.49 -2.52 9.23
C ALA A 39 3.91 -1.22 8.53
N VAL A 40 3.90 -0.07 9.22
CA VAL A 40 4.41 1.19 8.63
C VAL A 40 5.89 1.08 8.27
N TYR A 41 6.72 0.52 9.16
CA TYR A 41 8.15 0.29 8.88
C TYR A 41 8.33 -0.68 7.71
N ASP A 42 7.67 -1.84 7.75
CA ASP A 42 7.82 -2.88 6.74
C ASP A 42 7.33 -2.44 5.36
N MET A 43 6.17 -1.78 5.29
CA MET A 43 5.58 -1.28 4.04
C MET A 43 6.45 -0.21 3.40
N ASN A 44 7.13 0.64 4.18
CA ASN A 44 8.05 1.62 3.61
C ASN A 44 9.27 0.97 2.93
N VAL A 45 9.77 -0.14 3.48
CA VAL A 45 10.86 -0.90 2.85
C VAL A 45 10.38 -1.56 1.55
N MET A 46 9.21 -2.19 1.55
CA MET A 46 8.64 -2.82 0.35
C MET A 46 8.21 -1.80 -0.71
N ALA A 47 7.71 -0.62 -0.33
CA ALA A 47 7.22 0.41 -1.23
C ALA A 47 8.30 0.95 -2.17
N LEU A 48 9.56 1.01 -1.73
CA LEU A 48 10.68 1.44 -2.57
C LEU A 48 10.85 0.52 -3.77
N ARG A 49 10.92 -0.79 -3.53
CA ARG A 49 11.01 -1.80 -4.59
C ARG A 49 9.79 -1.79 -5.51
N LEU A 50 8.59 -1.66 -4.94
CA LEU A 50 7.37 -1.60 -5.74
C LEU A 50 7.37 -0.37 -6.67
N ALA A 51 7.79 0.79 -6.17
CA ALA A 51 7.85 2.01 -6.96
C ALA A 51 8.91 1.95 -8.07
N GLU A 52 10.04 1.29 -7.79
CA GLU A 52 11.19 1.20 -8.68
C GLU A 52 11.15 0.01 -9.64
N HIS A 53 10.23 -0.94 -9.42
CA HIS A 53 10.09 -2.12 -10.26
C HIS A 53 9.82 -1.72 -11.71
N LYS A 54 10.54 -2.35 -12.65
CA LYS A 54 10.51 -2.02 -14.09
C LYS A 54 9.10 -2.08 -14.70
N ASP A 55 8.25 -2.98 -14.21
CA ASP A 55 6.89 -3.21 -14.73
C ASP A 55 5.84 -2.30 -14.04
N VAL A 56 6.26 -1.52 -13.03
CA VAL A 56 5.40 -0.61 -12.26
C VAL A 56 5.82 0.83 -12.52
N ARG A 57 7.00 1.27 -12.04
CA ARG A 57 7.51 2.65 -12.21
C ARG A 57 6.50 3.75 -11.84
N LEU A 58 5.66 3.48 -10.84
CA LEU A 58 4.68 4.43 -10.31
C LEU A 58 5.05 4.82 -8.88
N PRO A 59 4.88 6.09 -8.47
CA PRO A 59 5.07 6.44 -7.07
C PRO A 59 4.05 5.70 -6.19
N VAL A 60 4.48 5.24 -5.01
CA VAL A 60 3.64 4.45 -4.10
C VAL A 60 3.25 5.28 -2.88
N ILE A 61 1.98 5.18 -2.46
CA ILE A 61 1.47 5.75 -1.20
C ILE A 61 1.48 4.67 -0.12
N VAL A 62 2.17 4.93 0.99
CA VAL A 62 2.03 4.15 2.22
C VAL A 62 1.07 4.91 3.13
N ALA A 63 -0.16 4.43 3.25
CA ALA A 63 -1.23 5.07 4.01
C ALA A 63 -1.39 4.41 5.39
N TYR A 64 -1.54 5.22 6.43
CA TYR A 64 -1.78 4.78 7.80
C TYR A 64 -2.43 5.87 8.65
N ASP A 65 -3.12 5.47 9.72
CA ASP A 65 -4.06 6.35 10.40
C ASP A 65 -3.36 7.43 11.24
N GLY A 66 -3.75 8.68 11.04
CA GLY A 66 -3.36 9.82 11.86
C GLY A 66 -3.75 9.61 13.32
N PHE A 67 -2.82 9.96 14.21
CA PHE A 67 -2.85 9.71 15.66
C PHE A 67 -2.85 8.22 16.04
N PHE A 68 -3.81 7.43 15.56
CA PHE A 68 -3.99 6.03 15.94
C PHE A 68 -2.82 5.13 15.58
N THR A 69 -2.17 5.36 14.43
CA THR A 69 -0.94 4.65 14.04
C THR A 69 0.26 5.57 14.12
N SER A 70 0.16 6.81 13.62
CA SER A 70 1.31 7.71 13.53
C SER A 70 1.90 8.19 14.86
N HIS A 71 1.07 8.25 15.91
CA HIS A 71 1.51 8.68 17.26
C HIS A 71 1.48 7.53 18.29
N GLN A 72 1.19 6.30 17.82
CA GLN A 72 1.14 5.15 18.71
C GLN A 72 2.56 4.73 19.10
N LYS A 73 2.85 4.78 20.39
CA LYS A 73 4.10 4.24 20.93
C LYS A 73 3.98 2.72 21.08
N ARG A 74 4.65 1.99 20.19
CA ARG A 74 4.72 0.52 20.23
C ARG A 74 6.16 0.07 20.00
N ARG A 75 6.56 -1.03 20.65
CA ARG A 75 7.83 -1.68 20.30
C ARG A 75 7.67 -2.32 18.92
N VAL A 76 8.62 -2.05 18.04
CA VAL A 76 8.67 -2.62 16.69
C VAL A 76 9.98 -3.36 16.49
N ASN A 77 9.94 -4.40 15.69
CA ASN A 77 11.10 -5.10 15.18
C ASN A 77 11.62 -4.35 13.95
N TYR A 78 12.88 -3.94 13.99
CA TYR A 78 13.56 -3.31 12.88
C TYR A 78 14.85 -4.08 12.59
N PHE A 79 15.37 -3.95 11.37
CA PHE A 79 16.66 -4.53 11.02
C PHE A 79 17.78 -3.68 11.63
N SER A 80 18.56 -4.26 12.54
CA SER A 80 19.69 -3.58 13.18
C SER A 80 20.84 -3.32 12.22
N ASP A 81 21.09 -4.24 11.30
CA ASP A 81 22.03 -4.06 10.20
C ASP A 81 21.34 -3.38 9.00
N ARG A 82 21.85 -2.21 8.62
CA ARG A 82 21.38 -1.48 7.44
C ARG A 82 21.56 -2.28 6.15
N LYS A 83 22.56 -3.16 6.08
CA LYS A 83 22.88 -3.93 4.88
C LYS A 83 21.74 -4.86 4.51
N THR A 84 21.03 -5.42 5.49
CA THR A 84 19.84 -6.25 5.24
C THR A 84 18.77 -5.52 4.42
N VAL A 85 18.50 -4.24 4.74
CA VAL A 85 17.53 -3.44 4.00
C VAL A 85 18.07 -3.04 2.63
N GLN A 86 19.36 -2.68 2.54
CA GLN A 86 20.00 -2.32 1.28
C GLN A 86 20.03 -3.49 0.29
N ASP A 87 20.41 -4.68 0.76
CA ASP A 87 20.41 -5.91 -0.03
C ASP A 87 19.00 -6.29 -0.48
N PHE A 88 18.00 -6.08 0.38
CA PHE A 88 16.60 -6.31 0.01
C PHE A 88 16.12 -5.35 -1.06
N VAL A 89 16.33 -4.03 -0.87
CA VAL A 89 15.90 -2.99 -1.83
C VAL A 89 16.61 -3.16 -3.16
N GLY A 90 17.89 -3.53 -3.12
CA GLY A 90 18.72 -3.76 -4.29
C GLY A 90 19.44 -2.51 -4.78
N GLU A 91 20.14 -2.68 -5.90
CA GLU A 91 20.85 -1.60 -6.58
C GLU A 91 19.87 -0.66 -7.27
N LEU A 92 20.30 0.60 -7.45
CA LEU A 92 19.54 1.58 -8.22
C LEU A 92 19.28 1.01 -9.63
N PRO A 93 18.02 0.94 -10.08
CA PRO A 93 17.73 0.46 -11.42
C PRO A 93 18.45 1.30 -12.49
N THR A 94 18.85 0.68 -13.60
CA THR A 94 19.45 1.39 -14.74
C THR A 94 18.53 1.31 -15.96
N GLY A 95 18.83 2.10 -17.01
CA GLY A 95 18.15 1.97 -18.30
C GLY A 95 16.75 2.60 -18.39
N TYR A 96 16.41 3.50 -17.47
CA TYR A 96 15.23 4.37 -17.60
C TYR A 96 15.64 5.78 -18.03
N VAL A 97 14.71 6.50 -18.64
CA VAL A 97 14.92 7.88 -19.10
C VAL A 97 15.07 8.79 -17.89
N ASN A 98 16.18 9.53 -17.83
CA ASN A 98 16.39 10.54 -16.80
C ASN A 98 15.88 11.91 -17.29
N ALA A 99 15.02 12.54 -16.50
CA ALA A 99 14.49 13.87 -16.80
C ALA A 99 15.58 14.96 -16.87
N LEU A 100 16.70 14.76 -16.16
CA LEU A 100 17.78 15.73 -15.99
C LEU A 100 19.09 15.21 -16.59
N ASP A 101 19.05 14.74 -17.85
CA ASP A 101 20.24 14.40 -18.62
C ASP A 101 20.43 15.36 -19.81
N PRO A 102 21.37 16.34 -19.71
CA PRO A 102 21.65 17.27 -20.80
C PRO A 102 22.22 16.61 -22.06
N GLN A 103 22.81 15.42 -21.96
CA GLN A 103 23.35 14.67 -23.10
C GLN A 103 22.27 13.90 -23.84
N ASN A 104 21.18 13.53 -23.14
CA ASN A 104 20.03 12.82 -23.69
C ASN A 104 18.72 13.53 -23.30
N PRO A 105 18.47 14.75 -23.83
CA PRO A 105 17.34 15.56 -23.41
C PRO A 105 16.00 14.91 -23.80
N VAL A 106 15.01 15.03 -22.94
CA VAL A 106 13.64 14.54 -23.17
C VAL A 106 12.60 15.60 -22.87
N SER A 107 11.45 15.49 -23.55
CA SER A 107 10.28 16.34 -23.31
C SER A 107 9.33 15.64 -22.36
N ILE A 108 8.98 16.28 -21.23
CA ILE A 108 8.08 15.74 -20.21
C ILE A 108 6.81 16.60 -20.13
N GLY A 109 5.65 15.95 -20.09
CA GLY A 109 4.35 16.62 -20.09
C GLY A 109 4.01 17.42 -21.36
N PRO A 110 4.39 16.98 -22.58
CA PRO A 110 3.93 17.67 -23.79
C PRO A 110 2.41 17.55 -23.93
N HIS A 111 1.81 18.47 -24.67
CA HIS A 111 0.43 18.32 -25.13
C HIS A 111 0.30 17.04 -25.98
N MET A 112 -0.72 16.24 -25.72
CA MET A 112 -0.99 15.00 -26.44
C MET A 112 -2.42 15.03 -26.99
N ASN A 113 -2.56 14.75 -28.28
CA ASN A 113 -3.86 14.57 -28.93
C ASN A 113 -4.28 13.10 -28.87
N ASP A 114 -5.51 12.80 -29.28
CA ASP A 114 -5.91 11.42 -29.53
C ASP A 114 -5.13 10.82 -30.71
N PRO A 115 -4.69 9.54 -30.63
CA PRO A 115 -4.97 8.58 -29.56
C PRO A 115 -3.89 8.50 -28.45
N ASP A 116 -2.90 9.40 -28.45
CA ASP A 116 -1.75 9.29 -27.54
C ASP A 116 -2.15 9.45 -26.06
N LEU A 117 -3.13 10.31 -25.77
CA LEU A 117 -3.65 10.49 -24.41
C LEU A 117 -4.21 9.18 -23.84
N ILE A 118 -5.07 8.49 -24.60
CA ILE A 118 -5.65 7.22 -24.14
C ILE A 118 -4.60 6.10 -24.06
N ASN A 119 -3.61 6.08 -24.95
CA ASN A 119 -2.50 5.13 -24.90
C ASN A 119 -1.68 5.29 -23.61
N ASN A 120 -1.45 6.52 -23.14
CA ASN A 120 -0.77 6.78 -21.86
C ASN A 120 -1.60 6.28 -20.67
N HIS A 121 -2.92 6.52 -20.66
CA HIS A 121 -3.79 5.97 -19.61
C HIS A 121 -3.83 4.44 -19.61
N TYR A 122 -3.75 3.81 -20.79
CA TYR A 122 -3.64 2.36 -20.89
C TYR A 122 -2.33 1.83 -20.28
N GLN A 123 -1.19 2.50 -20.54
CA GLN A 123 0.08 2.15 -19.90
C GLN A 123 0.04 2.32 -18.37
N LEU A 124 -0.56 3.40 -17.88
CA LEU A 124 -0.80 3.60 -16.44
C LEU A 124 -1.66 2.49 -15.84
N SER A 125 -2.71 2.06 -16.56
CA SER A 125 -3.57 0.95 -16.14
C SER A 125 -2.78 -0.36 -16.04
N ASN A 126 -1.97 -0.68 -17.05
CA ASN A 126 -1.11 -1.87 -17.04
C ASN A 126 -0.12 -1.86 -15.87
N ALA A 127 0.55 -0.73 -15.62
CA ALA A 127 1.46 -0.57 -14.49
C ALA A 127 0.75 -0.80 -13.13
N MET A 128 -0.49 -0.33 -13.00
CA MET A 128 -1.30 -0.55 -11.81
C MET A 128 -1.72 -2.01 -11.61
N TYR A 129 -2.01 -2.74 -12.70
CA TYR A 129 -2.26 -4.18 -12.62
C TYR A 129 -0.98 -4.94 -12.26
N ASN A 130 0.15 -4.62 -12.88
CA ASN A 130 1.44 -5.23 -12.56
C ASN A 130 1.84 -4.99 -11.10
N ALA A 131 1.53 -3.82 -10.54
CA ALA A 131 1.83 -3.49 -9.15
C ALA A 131 1.20 -4.48 -8.15
N HIS A 132 0.06 -5.07 -8.48
CA HIS A 132 -0.58 -6.10 -7.66
C HIS A 132 0.30 -7.36 -7.57
N ASP A 133 0.71 -7.88 -8.71
CA ASP A 133 1.48 -9.13 -8.80
C ASP A 133 2.90 -8.94 -8.25
N VAL A 134 3.54 -7.83 -8.61
CA VAL A 134 4.86 -7.42 -8.10
C VAL A 134 4.84 -7.26 -6.58
N PHE A 135 3.78 -6.70 -5.99
CA PHE A 135 3.70 -6.58 -4.54
C PHE A 135 3.64 -7.95 -3.84
N ALA A 136 2.96 -8.95 -4.42
CA ALA A 136 2.92 -10.30 -3.86
C ALA A 136 4.31 -10.97 -3.86
N GLU A 137 5.09 -10.78 -4.93
CA GLU A 137 6.46 -11.28 -5.01
C GLU A 137 7.36 -10.60 -3.97
N ILE A 138 7.31 -9.26 -3.90
CA ILE A 138 8.08 -8.47 -2.94
C ILE A 138 7.72 -8.86 -1.51
N SER A 139 6.43 -9.06 -1.20
CA SER A 139 6.01 -9.41 0.16
C SER A 139 6.44 -10.81 0.58
N ALA A 140 6.43 -11.77 -0.36
CA ALA A 140 6.97 -13.12 -0.13
C ALA A 140 8.50 -13.11 0.08
N GLU A 141 9.23 -12.26 -0.63
CA GLU A 141 10.66 -12.07 -0.40
C GLU A 141 10.94 -11.37 0.94
N TYR A 142 10.13 -10.38 1.30
CA TYR A 142 10.24 -9.69 2.56
C TYR A 142 9.98 -10.63 3.75
N GLU A 143 9.04 -11.56 3.62
CA GLU A 143 8.76 -12.58 4.63
C GLU A 143 10.01 -13.43 4.94
N LYS A 144 10.82 -13.79 3.93
CA LYS A 144 12.03 -14.60 4.11
C LYS A 144 13.07 -13.93 5.01
N ILE A 145 13.18 -12.60 4.94
CA ILE A 145 14.18 -11.84 5.72
C ILE A 145 13.62 -11.34 7.05
N SER A 146 12.31 -11.12 7.14
CA SER A 146 11.66 -10.48 8.29
C SER A 146 10.90 -11.46 9.19
N GLY A 147 10.54 -12.63 8.66
CA GLY A 147 9.59 -13.57 9.26
C GLY A 147 8.14 -13.08 9.28
N ARG A 148 7.82 -11.95 8.64
CA ARG A 148 6.49 -11.31 8.71
C ARG A 148 5.80 -11.36 7.35
N LYS A 149 4.65 -12.03 7.32
CA LYS A 149 3.84 -12.20 6.12
C LYS A 149 2.93 -10.99 5.87
N TYR A 150 2.89 -10.53 4.63
CA TYR A 150 1.96 -9.51 4.16
C TYR A 150 1.24 -9.99 2.90
N GLU A 151 -0.06 -10.20 3.02
CA GLU A 151 -0.94 -10.58 1.91
C GLU A 151 -1.59 -9.34 1.31
N ILE A 152 -2.02 -9.42 0.04
CA ILE A 152 -2.83 -8.38 -0.63
C ILE A 152 -4.15 -8.15 0.11
N LEU A 153 -4.66 -9.23 0.69
CA LEU A 153 -5.89 -9.24 1.44
C LEU A 153 -5.69 -10.14 2.67
N ASP A 154 -5.54 -9.51 3.83
CA ASP A 154 -5.34 -10.18 5.11
C ASP A 154 -6.71 -10.63 5.64
N SER A 155 -6.83 -11.93 5.87
CA SER A 155 -8.06 -12.58 6.31
C SER A 155 -7.91 -13.02 7.77
N TYR A 156 -8.97 -12.85 8.57
CA TYR A 156 -8.92 -13.23 9.98
C TYR A 156 -10.16 -14.04 10.37
N ARG A 157 -9.92 -15.29 10.77
CA ARG A 157 -10.92 -16.30 11.15
C ARG A 157 -11.97 -16.52 10.06
N MET A 158 -11.55 -16.66 8.79
CA MET A 158 -12.40 -16.63 7.59
C MET A 158 -13.08 -17.96 7.20
N GLU A 159 -12.88 -19.04 7.95
CA GLU A 159 -13.25 -20.39 7.52
C GLU A 159 -14.74 -20.75 7.66
N ASP A 160 -15.43 -20.25 8.70
CA ASP A 160 -16.76 -20.75 9.13
C ASP A 160 -17.80 -19.67 9.46
N ALA A 161 -17.59 -18.41 9.10
CA ALA A 161 -18.46 -17.32 9.52
C ALA A 161 -19.46 -16.87 8.49
N GLU A 162 -20.49 -16.25 9.04
CA GLU A 162 -21.72 -15.91 8.35
C GLU A 162 -21.74 -14.43 7.95
N VAL A 163 -20.91 -13.60 8.57
CA VAL A 163 -20.82 -12.16 8.29
C VAL A 163 -19.35 -11.75 8.16
N ALA A 164 -19.00 -11.12 7.04
CA ALA A 164 -17.69 -10.52 6.82
C ALA A 164 -17.74 -8.99 6.90
N VAL A 165 -16.83 -8.37 7.64
CA VAL A 165 -16.64 -6.91 7.68
C VAL A 165 -15.38 -6.55 6.90
N PHE A 166 -15.40 -5.52 6.05
CA PHE A 166 -14.20 -5.06 5.34
C PHE A 166 -13.68 -3.78 5.97
N LEU A 167 -12.45 -3.75 6.50
CA LEU A 167 -11.87 -2.51 7.03
C LEU A 167 -10.40 -2.32 6.63
N LEU A 168 -9.97 -1.07 6.67
CA LEU A 168 -8.62 -0.62 6.35
C LEU A 168 -7.87 -0.18 7.62
N ASN A 169 -6.54 -0.14 7.53
CA ASN A 169 -5.62 0.38 8.55
C ASN A 169 -5.93 -0.07 10.00
N SER A 170 -5.83 0.82 10.99
CA SER A 170 -5.81 0.46 12.42
C SER A 170 -7.13 -0.09 12.94
N ALA A 171 -8.25 0.23 12.28
CA ALA A 171 -9.53 -0.42 12.56
C ALA A 171 -9.46 -1.94 12.35
N ALA A 172 -8.46 -2.47 11.60
CA ALA A 172 -7.97 -3.86 11.64
C ALA A 172 -7.92 -4.47 13.01
N GLU A 173 -7.08 -3.90 13.84
CA GLU A 173 -6.59 -4.59 15.01
C GLU A 173 -7.67 -4.65 16.08
N THR A 174 -8.38 -3.53 16.31
CA THR A 174 -9.51 -3.49 17.25
C THR A 174 -10.65 -4.44 16.86
N ALA A 175 -10.90 -4.61 15.56
CA ALA A 175 -11.97 -5.51 15.11
C ALA A 175 -11.60 -6.99 15.31
N LYS A 176 -10.31 -7.37 15.28
CA LYS A 176 -9.88 -8.74 15.58
C LYS A 176 -10.19 -9.11 17.03
N ASP A 177 -9.88 -8.21 17.97
CA ASP A 177 -10.21 -8.40 19.39
C ASP A 177 -11.72 -8.53 19.61
N ALA A 178 -12.52 -7.76 18.88
CA ALA A 178 -13.98 -7.86 18.93
C ALA A 178 -14.49 -9.18 18.32
N ALA A 179 -13.94 -9.62 17.18
CA ALA A 179 -14.30 -10.88 16.54
C ALA A 179 -14.02 -12.07 17.47
N ASP A 180 -12.90 -12.06 18.18
CA ASP A 180 -12.53 -13.10 19.15
C ASP A 180 -13.54 -13.19 20.29
N LYS A 181 -13.86 -12.04 20.92
CA LYS A 181 -14.86 -11.95 22.00
C LYS A 181 -16.26 -12.37 21.57
N LEU A 182 -16.63 -12.13 20.32
CA LEU A 182 -17.94 -12.52 19.80
C LEU A 182 -17.98 -14.02 19.48
N ARG A 183 -16.88 -14.58 18.99
CA ARG A 183 -16.75 -16.03 18.79
C ARG A 183 -16.76 -16.81 20.10
N GLU A 184 -16.15 -16.29 21.16
CA GLU A 184 -16.26 -16.86 22.51
C GLU A 184 -17.72 -16.94 23.01
N LYS A 185 -18.59 -16.06 22.52
CA LYS A 185 -20.02 -16.04 22.83
C LYS A 185 -20.87 -16.86 21.86
N GLY A 186 -20.24 -17.61 20.95
CA GLY A 186 -20.93 -18.47 19.97
C GLY A 186 -21.41 -17.75 18.71
N LEU A 187 -21.08 -16.47 18.50
CA LEU A 187 -21.42 -15.75 17.27
C LEU A 187 -20.33 -15.95 16.22
N ARG A 188 -20.73 -16.43 15.03
CA ARG A 188 -19.83 -16.67 13.89
C ARG A 188 -19.68 -15.41 13.04
N LEU A 189 -18.75 -14.54 13.42
CA LEU A 189 -18.43 -13.28 12.72
C LEU A 189 -17.00 -13.27 12.17
N GLN A 190 -16.79 -12.54 11.07
CA GLN A 190 -15.58 -12.52 10.24
C GLN A 190 -15.22 -11.14 9.71
N ARG A 191 -13.98 -11.01 9.21
CA ARG A 191 -13.46 -9.77 8.66
C ARG A 191 -12.43 -9.96 7.52
N HIS A 192 -12.55 -9.13 6.50
CA HIS A 192 -11.56 -8.86 5.46
C HIS A 192 -10.71 -7.59 5.72
N ARG A 193 -9.47 -7.60 5.25
CA ARG A 193 -8.61 -6.41 5.16
C ARG A 193 -7.91 -6.36 3.82
N ARG A 194 -8.02 -5.26 3.05
CA ARG A 194 -7.10 -4.97 1.93
C ARG A 194 -5.78 -4.41 2.46
N SER A 195 -4.66 -4.92 1.94
CA SER A 195 -3.35 -4.25 2.02
C SER A 195 -3.05 -3.39 0.79
N ALA A 196 -3.79 -3.53 -0.32
CA ALA A 196 -3.65 -2.69 -1.52
C ALA A 196 -5.01 -2.16 -2.04
N ALA A 197 -5.18 -0.84 -2.21
CA ALA A 197 -6.49 -0.22 -2.46
C ALA A 197 -7.03 -0.34 -3.90
N ARG A 198 -6.28 -0.87 -4.87
CA ARG A 198 -6.70 -0.88 -6.28
C ARG A 198 -6.51 -2.25 -6.96
N HIS A 199 -7.63 -2.89 -7.26
CA HIS A 199 -7.84 -3.99 -8.20
C HIS A 199 -9.27 -3.79 -8.74
N PRO A 200 -9.44 -3.33 -9.98
CA PRO A 200 -10.68 -3.56 -10.72
C PRO A 200 -10.80 -5.07 -10.98
N PRO A 201 -12.00 -5.69 -10.88
CA PRO A 201 -12.16 -7.06 -11.34
C PRO A 201 -11.74 -7.17 -12.80
N ARG A 202 -11.02 -8.25 -13.16
CA ARG A 202 -10.85 -8.62 -14.58
C ARG A 202 -12.24 -8.85 -15.17
N LEU A 203 -12.76 -7.87 -15.90
CA LEU A 203 -13.88 -8.07 -16.81
C LEU A 203 -13.34 -8.91 -17.97
N LEU A 204 -13.57 -10.22 -17.88
CA LEU A 204 -13.79 -11.08 -19.04
C LEU A 204 -15.29 -11.09 -19.34
#